data_AF-A0A3E0BZG7-F1
#
_entry.id   AF-A0A3E0BZG7-F1
#
_cell.length_a   1.000
_cell.length_b   1.000
_cell.length_c   1.000
_cell.angle_alpha   90.00
_cell.angle_beta   90.00
_cell.angle_gamma   90.00
#
_symmetry.space_group_name_H-M   'P 1'
#
loop_
_entity.id
_entity.type
_entity.pdbx_description
1 polymer ?
#
loop_
_entity_poly.entity_id
_entity_poly.type
_entity_poly.pdbx_seq_one_letter_code
_entity_poly.pdbx_strand_id
1 'polypeptide(L)'
;MRAADNSLHSLVDKWLGLGLANPVRVMRFGHTPANRRRYALVQTRRPTGMLSVFFFRHDNGGWCVFPPTEASPAMRFAALCMPQGCDCSE
;
A
#
# COMPACT_ATOMS: atom_id res chain seq x y z
N MET A 1 -9.62 -12.88 -7.63
CA MET A 1 -8.66 -12.50 -8.68
C MET A 1 -7.26 -12.71 -8.12
N ARG A 2 -6.43 -13.57 -8.75
CA ARG A 2 -5.06 -13.81 -8.27
C ARG A 2 -4.24 -12.52 -8.49
N ALA A 3 -3.47 -12.11 -7.49
CA ALA A 3 -2.65 -10.89 -7.49
C ALA A 3 -1.44 -10.98 -8.46
N ALA A 4 -1.58 -11.64 -9.61
CA ALA A 4 -0.52 -11.77 -10.61
C ALA A 4 -0.09 -10.39 -11.15
N ASP A 5 -1.06 -9.50 -11.38
CA ASP A 5 -0.79 -8.14 -11.85
C ASP A 5 -0.12 -7.25 -10.79
N ASN A 6 -0.20 -7.64 -9.50
CA ASN A 6 0.35 -6.90 -8.38
C ASN A 6 1.36 -7.73 -7.56
N SER A 7 2.05 -8.67 -8.20
CA SER A 7 3.16 -9.37 -7.56
C SER A 7 4.32 -8.39 -7.31
N LEU A 8 5.17 -8.67 -6.32
CA LEU A 8 6.35 -7.83 -6.08
C LEU A 8 7.27 -7.81 -7.32
N HIS A 9 7.42 -8.96 -7.97
CA HIS A 9 8.25 -9.10 -9.17
C HIS A 9 7.74 -8.25 -10.33
N SER A 10 6.44 -8.29 -10.64
CA SER A 10 5.86 -7.49 -11.74
C SER A 10 5.96 -5.98 -11.49
N LEU A 11 5.83 -5.53 -10.25
CA LEU A 11 6.02 -4.12 -9.91
C LEU A 11 7.49 -3.70 -9.96
N VAL A 12 8.38 -4.55 -9.48
CA VAL A 12 9.82 -4.33 -9.56
C VAL A 12 10.24 -4.18 -11.02
N ASP A 13 9.76 -5.05 -11.91
CA ASP A 13 10.01 -4.94 -13.35
C ASP A 13 9.49 -3.61 -13.92
N LYS A 14 8.22 -3.27 -13.63
CA LYS A 14 7.57 -2.03 -14.07
C LYS A 14 8.27 -0.75 -13.61
N TRP A 15 8.69 -0.67 -12.35
CA TRP A 15 9.24 0.56 -11.76
C TRP A 15 10.77 0.66 -11.87
N LEU A 16 11.46 -0.47 -11.82
CA LEU A 16 12.92 -0.51 -11.84
C LEU A 16 13.49 -0.76 -13.22
N GLY A 17 12.65 -1.13 -14.19
CA GLY A 17 13.06 -1.38 -15.57
C GLY A 17 14.14 -2.46 -15.58
N LEU A 18 13.79 -3.67 -15.12
CA LEU A 18 14.68 -4.84 -15.11
C LEU A 18 14.94 -5.35 -16.54
N GLY A 19 15.40 -4.46 -17.42
CA GLY A 19 16.05 -4.84 -18.66
C GLY A 19 17.47 -5.29 -18.34
N LEU A 20 17.65 -6.52 -17.86
CA LEU A 20 18.85 -7.39 -17.88
C LEU A 20 20.22 -6.85 -17.38
N ALA A 21 20.42 -5.55 -17.20
CA ALA A 21 21.73 -4.92 -17.04
C ALA A 21 22.09 -4.61 -15.59
N ASN A 22 21.11 -4.50 -14.68
CA ASN A 22 21.37 -4.20 -13.27
C ASN A 22 20.64 -5.17 -12.33
N PRO A 23 21.37 -5.89 -11.46
CA PRO A 23 20.75 -6.83 -10.53
C PRO A 23 19.93 -6.08 -9.49
N VAL A 24 18.63 -6.36 -9.46
CA VAL A 24 17.75 -5.92 -8.37
C VAL A 24 17.95 -6.82 -7.16
N ARG A 25 18.03 -6.21 -5.97
CA ARG A 25 18.17 -6.91 -4.69
C ARG A 25 17.07 -6.50 -3.74
N VAL A 26 16.48 -7.48 -3.06
CA VAL A 26 15.65 -7.22 -1.88
C VAL A 26 16.59 -7.01 -0.70
N MET A 27 16.67 -5.78 -0.19
CA MET A 27 17.57 -5.44 0.91
C MET A 27 16.97 -5.71 2.28
N ARG A 28 15.68 -5.41 2.43
CA ARG A 28 14.97 -5.54 3.70
C ARG A 28 13.60 -6.11 3.44
N PHE A 29 13.15 -6.96 4.35
CA PHE A 29 11.79 -7.47 4.38
C PHE A 29 11.36 -7.54 5.85
N GLY A 30 10.11 -7.22 6.13
CA GLY A 30 9.61 -7.25 7.50
C GLY A 30 8.15 -6.86 7.62
N HIS A 31 7.75 -6.56 8.85
CA HIS A 31 6.41 -6.10 9.19
C HIS A 31 6.48 -4.73 9.84
N THR A 32 5.50 -3.86 9.57
CA THR A 32 5.38 -2.58 10.27
C THR A 32 4.96 -2.81 11.73
N PRO A 33 5.48 -2.04 12.71
CA PRO A 33 5.13 -2.22 14.12
C PRO A 33 3.64 -1.98 14.43
N ALA A 34 3.04 -0.98 13.79
CA ALA A 34 1.65 -0.56 14.05
C ALA A 34 0.63 -1.62 13.63
N ASN A 35 0.70 -2.09 12.38
CA ASN A 35 -0.36 -2.92 11.78
C ASN A 35 0.14 -4.31 11.33
N ARG A 36 1.37 -4.69 11.69
CA ARG A 36 2.02 -5.94 11.24
C ARG A 36 1.93 -6.14 9.73
N ARG A 37 1.94 -5.06 8.94
CA ARG A 37 1.82 -5.14 7.48
C ARG A 37 3.18 -5.40 6.84
N ARG A 38 3.22 -6.33 5.89
CA ARG A 38 4.47 -6.73 5.22
C ARG A 38 4.99 -5.60 4.35
N TYR A 39 6.29 -5.36 4.40
CA TYR A 39 6.98 -4.45 3.48
C TYR A 39 8.27 -5.08 2.96
N ALA A 40 8.71 -4.62 1.78
CA ALA A 40 9.98 -4.97 1.17
C ALA A 40 10.69 -3.69 0.71
N LEU A 41 11.97 -3.54 1.04
CA LEU A 41 12.85 -2.55 0.43
C LEU A 41 13.61 -3.21 -0.70
N VAL A 42 13.41 -2.72 -1.90
CA VAL A 42 14.08 -3.19 -3.10
C VAL A 42 15.07 -2.12 -3.56
N GLN A 43 16.29 -2.54 -3.87
CA GLN A 43 17.35 -1.66 -4.31
C GLN A 43 17.91 -2.10 -5.66
N THR A 44 18.27 -1.13 -6.49
CA THR A 44 18.98 -1.36 -7.76
C THR A 44 20.04 -0.29 -7.99
N ARG A 45 21.13 -0.69 -8.62
CA ARG A 45 22.16 0.23 -9.13
C ARG A 45 21.72 0.77 -10.48
N ARG A 46 21.92 2.07 -10.70
CA ARG A 46 21.68 2.76 -11.97
C ARG A 46 22.94 3.58 -12.32
N PRO A 47 23.13 3.95 -13.59
CA PRO A 47 24.24 4.82 -13.99
C PRO A 47 24.31 6.14 -13.20
N THR A 48 23.15 6.64 -12.77
CA THR A 48 23.01 7.88 -11.99
C THR A 48 23.13 7.69 -10.48
N GLY A 49 23.28 6.45 -9.99
CA GLY A 49 23.38 6.15 -8.56
C GLY A 49 22.51 4.98 -8.10
N MET A 50 22.24 4.90 -6.80
CA MET A 50 21.44 3.83 -6.22
C MET A 50 19.98 4.26 -6.09
N LEU A 51 19.04 3.45 -6.61
CA LEU A 51 17.62 3.64 -6.34
C LEU A 51 17.14 2.60 -5.32
N SER A 52 16.45 3.07 -4.28
CA SER A 52 15.76 2.21 -3.31
C SER A 52 14.28 2.56 -3.25
N VAL A 53 13.41 1.55 -3.31
CA VAL A 53 11.94 1.71 -3.29
C VAL A 53 11.34 0.77 -2.25
N PHE A 54 10.44 1.30 -1.44
CA PHE A 54 9.61 0.49 -0.54
C PHE A 54 8.35 0.00 -1.25
N PHE A 55 8.05 -1.27 -1.06
CA PHE A 55 6.80 -1.90 -1.46
C PHE A 55 6.07 -2.39 -0.22
N PHE A 56 4.76 -2.20 -0.19
CA PHE A 56 3.88 -2.57 0.90
C PHE A 56 2.87 -3.60 0.43
N ARG A 57 2.63 -4.62 1.27
CA ARG A 57 1.58 -5.61 1.04
C ARG A 57 0.24 -5.04 1.51
N HIS A 58 -0.74 -5.05 0.63
CA HIS A 58 -2.11 -4.63 0.91
C HIS A 58 -2.98 -5.84 1.27
N ASP A 59 -4.13 -5.60 1.90
CA ASP A 59 -5.01 -6.65 2.43
C ASP A 59 -5.63 -7.52 1.33
N ASN A 60 -5.73 -6.99 0.10
CA ASN A 60 -6.11 -7.73 -1.11
C ASN A 60 -5.03 -8.73 -1.58
N GLY A 61 -3.89 -8.81 -0.89
CA GLY A 61 -2.78 -9.69 -1.20
C GLY A 61 -1.85 -9.18 -2.30
N GLY A 62 -2.10 -8.00 -2.87
CA GLY A 62 -1.21 -7.32 -3.82
C GLY A 62 -0.12 -6.51 -3.14
N TRP A 63 0.88 -6.11 -3.92
CA TRP A 63 1.91 -5.15 -3.54
C TRP A 63 1.61 -3.77 -4.12
N CYS A 64 2.01 -2.70 -3.43
CA CYS A 64 1.94 -1.32 -3.93
C CYS A 64 3.11 -0.49 -3.38
N VAL A 65 3.46 0.62 -4.05
CA VAL A 65 4.48 1.58 -3.57
C VAL A 65 3.93 2.61 -2.58
N PHE A 66 2.60 2.72 -2.50
CA PHE A 66 1.93 3.56 -1.51
C PHE A 66 1.73 2.77 -0.22
N PRO A 67 1.98 3.39 0.94
CA PRO A 67 1.63 2.78 2.20
C PRO A 67 0.11 2.49 2.19
N PRO A 68 -0.31 1.31 2.64
CA PRO A 68 -1.71 0.98 2.68
C PRO A 68 -2.38 1.94 3.66
N THR A 69 -3.46 2.57 3.23
CA THR A 69 -4.19 3.58 4.02
C THR A 69 -4.43 2.98 5.39
N GLU A 70 -3.75 3.51 6.40
CA GLU A 70 -4.17 3.30 7.78
C GLU A 70 -5.55 3.95 7.91
N ALA A 71 -6.36 3.58 8.90
CA ALA A 71 -7.55 4.35 9.20
C ALA A 71 -7.08 5.75 9.60
N SER A 72 -6.91 6.63 8.60
CA SER A 72 -6.58 8.03 8.80
C SER A 72 -7.62 8.56 9.77
N PRO A 73 -7.26 9.36 10.77
CA PRO A 73 -8.24 10.01 11.63
C PRO A 73 -9.22 10.77 10.73
N ALA A 74 -10.37 10.14 10.48
CA ALA A 74 -11.42 10.66 9.66
C ALA A 74 -12.46 11.24 10.61
N MET A 75 -12.88 12.48 10.36
CA MET A 75 -13.99 13.06 11.09
C MET A 75 -15.23 12.22 10.77
N ARG A 76 -15.64 11.38 11.72
CA ARG A 76 -16.89 10.63 11.61
C ARG A 76 -18.02 11.65 11.69
N PHE A 77 -18.79 11.78 10.61
CA PHE A 77 -20.06 12.50 10.69
C PHE A 77 -20.98 11.67 11.59
N ALA A 78 -21.16 12.13 12.83
CA ALA A 78 -22.25 11.64 13.64
C ALA A 78 -23.52 12.17 12.97
N ALA A 79 -24.26 11.30 12.28
CA ALA A 79 -25.65 11.59 11.99
C ALA A 79 -26.34 11.69 13.35
N LEU A 80 -26.41 12.92 13.88
CA LEU A 80 -27.22 13.23 15.04
C LEU A 80 -28.63 12.75 14.68
N CYS A 81 -29.15 11.86 15.52
CA CYS A 81 -30.47 11.29 15.38
C CYS A 81 -31.45 12.46 15.21
N MET A 82 -31.96 12.65 13.99
CA MET A 82 -33.11 13.52 13.78
C MET A 82 -34.25 12.84 14.56
N PRO A 83 -34.83 13.47 15.59
CA PRO A 83 -35.96 12.87 16.29
C PRO A 83 -37.06 12.64 15.27
N GLN A 84 -37.37 11.36 15.09
CA GLN A 84 -38.46 10.90 14.26
C GLN A 84 -39.75 11.25 14.98
N GLY A 85 -40.61 12.05 14.34
CA GLY A 85 -42.01 12.24 14.74
C GLY A 85 -42.29 13.50 15.55
N CYS A 86 -42.75 14.55 14.88
CA CYS A 86 -43.80 15.38 15.46
C CYS A 86 -45.12 14.83 14.93
N ASP A 87 -45.80 14.02 15.73
CA ASP A 87 -47.23 13.79 15.58
C ASP A 87 -47.93 15.11 15.93
N CYS A 88 -48.41 15.82 14.91
CA CYS A 88 -49.31 16.96 15.12
C CYS A 88 -50.74 16.43 15.01
N SER A 89 -51.27 15.91 16.11
CA SER A 89 -52.72 15.83 16.33
C SER A 89 -53.18 17.09 17.07
N GLU A 90 -53.97 17.94 16.42
CA GLU A 90 -55.38 18.23 16.77
C GLU A 90 -56.04 19.07 15.65
#